data_AF-A0A810DZX1-F1
#
_entry.id   AF-A0A810DZX1-F1
#
_cell.length_a   1.000
_cell.length_b   1.000
_cell.length_c   1.000
_cell.angle_alpha   90.00
_cell.angle_beta   90.00
_cell.angle_gamma   90.00
#
_symmetry.space_group_name_H-M   'P 1'
#
loop_
_entity.id
_entity.type
_entity.pdbx_description
1 polymer ?
#
loop_
_entity_poly.entity_id
_entity_poly.type
_entity_poly.pdbx_seq_one_letter_code
_entity_poly.pdbx_strand_id
1 'polypeptide(L)' 'MRTENQIKSKINEMTLQRRSLETRLAPLSEDDPGRPALASQLARLDDMIIMLEWVLNEPVGKYHA' A
#
# COMPACT_ATOMS: atom_id res chain seq x y z
N MET A 1 -0.33 -11.53 16.09
CA MET A 1 -0.92 -11.22 14.77
C MET A 1 -1.73 -9.94 14.90
N ARG A 2 -1.66 -8.99 13.95
CA ARG A 2 -2.57 -7.82 13.95
C ARG A 2 -4.01 -8.32 13.76
N THR A 3 -5.00 -7.66 14.35
CA THR A 3 -6.42 -8.02 14.13
C THR A 3 -6.86 -7.59 12.73
N GLU A 4 -7.93 -8.20 12.22
CA GLU A 4 -8.53 -7.85 10.93
C GLU A 4 -8.78 -6.33 10.80
N ASN A 5 -9.32 -5.71 11.85
CA ASN A 5 -9.55 -4.27 11.92
C ASN A 5 -8.26 -3.44 11.85
N GLN A 6 -7.17 -3.93 12.43
CA GLN A 6 -5.85 -3.28 12.34
C GLN A 6 -5.29 -3.37 10.92
N ILE A 7 -5.48 -4.50 10.23
CA ILE A 7 -5.05 -4.67 8.83
C ILE A 7 -5.85 -3.74 7.91
N LYS A 8 -7.19 -3.71 8.04
CA LYS A 8 -8.05 -2.80 7.26
C LYS A 8 -7.70 -1.33 7.48
N SER A 9 -7.49 -0.92 8.73
CA SER A 9 -7.06 0.45 9.06
C SER A 9 -5.73 0.79 8.39
N LYS A 10 -4.78 -0.16 8.40
CA LYS A 10 -3.48 0.06 7.75
C LYS A 10 -3.59 0.15 6.23
N ILE A 11 -4.41 -0.69 5.59
CA ILE A 11 -4.68 -0.61 4.14
C ILE A 11 -5.25 0.77 3.77
N ASN A 12 -6.20 1.28 4.56
CA ASN A 12 -6.79 2.61 4.33
C ASN A 12 -5.73 3.72 4.43
N GLU A 13 -4.88 3.68 5.46
CA GLU A 13 -3.78 4.64 5.64
C GLU A 13 -2.82 4.62 4.45
N MET A 14 -2.37 3.42 4.03
CA MET A 14 -1.46 3.28 2.88
C MET A 14 -2.13 3.72 1.57
N THR A 15 -3.42 3.45 1.39
CA THR A 15 -4.20 3.91 0.22
C THR A 15 -4.29 5.43 0.15
N LEU A 16 -4.46 6.11 1.30
CA LEU A 16 -4.44 7.57 1.36
C LEU A 16 -3.07 8.14 0.99
N GLN A 17 -1.99 7.53 1.49
CA GLN A 17 -0.62 7.92 1.13
C GLN A 17 -0.35 7.70 -0.36
N ARG A 18 -0.83 6.58 -0.92
CA ARG A 18 -0.72 6.28 -2.36
C ARG A 18 -1.37 7.37 -3.20
N ARG A 19 -2.63 7.72 -2.92
CA ARG A 19 -3.36 8.78 -3.63
C ARG A 19 -2.65 10.14 -3.54
N SER A 20 -2.04 10.44 -2.39
CA SER A 20 -1.24 11.66 -2.21
C SER A 20 -0.01 11.67 -3.12
N LEU A 21 0.70 10.54 -3.22
CA LEU A 21 1.83 10.41 -4.14
C LEU A 21 1.40 10.46 -5.61
N GLU A 22 0.32 9.79 -5.99
CA GLU A 22 -0.28 9.86 -7.34
C GLU A 22 -0.59 11.32 -7.72
N THR A 23 -1.20 12.08 -6.82
CA THR A 23 -1.51 13.51 -7.02
C THR A 23 -0.25 14.35 -7.23
N ARG A 24 0.83 14.05 -6.51
CA ARG A 24 2.12 14.73 -6.65
C ARG A 24 2.86 14.35 -7.94
N LEU A 25 2.63 13.13 -8.44
CA LEU A 25 3.30 12.58 -9.61
C LEU A 25 2.58 12.97 -10.92
N ALA A 26 1.26 13.15 -10.87
CA ALA A 26 0.43 13.54 -12.00
C ALA A 26 0.90 14.79 -12.77
N PRO A 27 1.35 15.90 -12.13
CA PRO A 27 1.81 17.08 -12.85
C PRO A 27 3.27 16.99 -13.33
N LEU A 28 4.03 15.96 -12.94
CA LEU A 28 5.44 15.84 -13.29
C LEU A 28 5.62 15.28 -14.69
N SER A 29 6.48 15.91 -15.49
CA SER A 29 6.94 15.36 -16.77
C SER A 29 7.70 14.05 -16.56
N GLU A 30 7.76 13.20 -17.59
CA GLU A 30 8.53 11.94 -17.54
C GLU A 30 10.03 12.17 -17.28
N ASP A 31 10.57 13.28 -17.77
CA ASP A 31 11.97 13.69 -17.58
C ASP A 31 12.22 14.41 -16.25
N ASP A 32 11.20 14.58 -15.40
CA ASP A 32 11.37 15.25 -14.11
C ASP A 32 12.31 14.44 -13.20
N PRO A 33 13.41 15.03 -12.70
CA PRO A 33 14.40 14.31 -11.90
C PRO A 33 13.85 13.78 -10.56
N GLY A 34 12.74 14.34 -10.06
CA GLY A 34 12.05 13.90 -8.85
C GLY A 34 11.05 12.76 -9.08
N ARG A 35 10.63 12.52 -10.33
CA ARG A 35 9.64 11.50 -10.68
C ARG A 35 10.09 10.07 -10.35
N PRO A 36 11.33 9.62 -10.63
CA PRO A 36 11.76 8.26 -10.31
C PRO A 36 11.69 7.93 -8.81
N ALA A 37 12.02 8.91 -7.96
CA ALA A 37 11.96 8.73 -6.51
C ALA A 37 10.52 8.59 -5.99
N LEU A 38 9.59 9.37 -6.54
CA LEU A 38 8.17 9.29 -6.19
C LEU A 38 7.51 8.03 -6.75
N ALA A 39 7.86 7.62 -7.98
CA ALA A 39 7.40 6.36 -8.58
C ALA A 39 7.87 5.15 -7.77
N SER A 40 9.12 5.17 -7.29
CA SER A 40 9.66 4.12 -6.42
C SER A 40 9.01 4.08 -5.04
N GLN A 41 8.55 5.22 -4.51
CA GLN A 41 7.76 5.27 -3.28
C GLN A 41 6.34 4.72 -3.50
N LEU A 42 5.74 5.05 -4.64
CA LEU A 42 4.42 4.57 -5.03
C LEU A 42 4.41 3.04 -5.16
N ALA A 43 5.36 2.47 -5.91
CA ALA A 43 5.49 1.03 -6.08
C ALA A 43 5.63 0.27 -4.75
N ARG A 44 6.42 0.81 -3.81
CA ARG A 44 6.55 0.21 -2.47
C ARG A 44 5.24 0.23 -1.67
N LEU A 45 4.43 1.28 -1.79
CA LEU A 45 3.12 1.32 -1.15
C LEU A 45 2.17 0.30 -1.76
N ASP A 46 2.19 0.13 -3.09
CA ASP A 46 1.38 -0.87 -3.76
C ASP A 46 1.73 -2.29 -3.30
N ASP A 47 3.02 -2.63 -3.25
CA ASP A 47 3.48 -3.92 -2.73
C ASP A 47 3.02 -4.17 -1.28
N MET A 48 3.09 -3.14 -0.43
CA MET A 48 2.65 -3.22 0.96
C MET A 48 1.12 -3.40 1.08
N ILE A 49 0.35 -2.70 0.25
CA ILE A 49 -1.12 -2.82 0.22
C ILE A 49 -1.49 -4.24 -0.21
N ILE A 50 -0.90 -4.72 -1.31
CA ILE A 50 -1.11 -6.08 -1.81
C ILE A 50 -0.84 -7.08 -0.69
N MET A 51 0.32 -7.03 -0.04
CA MET A 51 0.66 -7.94 1.06
C MET A 51 -0.38 -7.94 2.19
N LEU A 52 -0.87 -6.76 2.59
CA LEU A 52 -1.90 -6.66 3.63
C LEU A 52 -3.25 -7.22 3.17
N GLU A 53 -3.61 -7.03 1.91
CA GLU A 53 -4.80 -7.65 1.31
C GLU A 53 -4.68 -9.17 1.27
N TRP A 54 -3.50 -9.71 0.97
CA TRP A 54 -3.24 -11.16 1.05
C TRP A 54 -3.45 -11.68 2.48
N VAL A 55 -2.87 -11.03 3.49
CA VAL A 55 -3.03 -11.43 4.90
C VAL A 55 -4.50 -11.30 5.35
N LEU A 56 -5.21 -10.28 4.88
CA LEU A 56 -6.63 -10.07 5.22
C LEU A 56 -7.52 -11.20 4.68
N ASN A 57 -7.18 -11.75 3.52
CA ASN A 57 -7.94 -12.79 2.83
C ASN A 57 -7.38 -14.20 3.06
N GLU A 58 -6.30 -14.35 3.82
CA GLU A 58 -5.72 -15.66 4.14
C GLU A 58 -6.74 -16.51 4.92
N PRO A 59 -6.98 -17.77 4.53
CA PRO A 59 -7.92 -18.63 5.25
C PRO A 59 -7.44 -18.83 6.68
N VAL A 60 -8.30 -18.51 7.65
CA VAL A 60 -8.00 -18.70 9.08
C VAL A 60 -8.03 -20.19 9.40
N GLY A 61 -6.90 -20.87 9.13
CA GLY A 61 -6.72 -22.28 9.46
C GLY A 61 -6.74 -22.47 10.98
N LYS A 62 -7.70 -23.26 11.48
CA LYS A 62 -7.75 -23.72 12.87
C LYS A 62 -6.55 -24.62 13.19
N TYR A 63 -5.41 -24.05 13.52
CA TYR A 63 -4.31 -24.76 14.21
C TYR A 63 -4.24 -24.37 15.70
N HIS A 64 -5.40 -24.06 16.28
CA HIS A 64 -5.62 -23.96 17.71
C HIS A 64 -6.91 -24.72 18.08
N ALA A 65 -6.96 -26.01 17.72
CA ALA A 65 -7.92 -26.96 18.27
C ALA A 65 -7.17 -27.90 19.22
#